data_AF-A0A1H9SVI7-F1
#
_entry.id   AF-A0A1H9SVI7-F1
#
_cell.length_a   1.000
_cell.length_b   1.000
_cell.length_c   1.000
_cell.angle_alpha   90.00
_cell.angle_beta   90.00
_cell.angle_gamma   90.00
#
_symmetry.space_group_name_H-M   'P 1'
#
loop_
_entity.id
_entity.type
_entity.pdbx_description
1 polymer ?
#
loop_
_entity_poly.entity_id
_entity_poly.type
_entity_poly.pdbx_seq_one_letter_code
_entity_poly.pdbx_strand_id
1 'polypeptide(L)'
;MKQKATISDIETSLFIIALAALFFGWKIQSAPLMYSSFLFISVILLLEAVQAYLKKDQYSFSQQTLRAAGIILITAFFIFK
;
A
#
# COMPACT_ATOMS: atom_id res chain seq x y z
N MET A 1 4.83 -23.08 19.67
CA MET A 1 5.82 -22.51 18.73
C MET A 1 5.34 -21.11 18.35
N LYS A 2 6.12 -20.05 18.59
CA LYS A 2 5.72 -18.68 18.20
C LYS A 2 5.88 -18.55 16.69
N GLN A 3 4.76 -18.61 15.96
CA GLN A 3 4.73 -18.41 14.52
C GLN A 3 5.15 -16.96 14.23
N LYS A 4 6.37 -16.78 13.72
CA LYS A 4 6.90 -15.46 13.38
C LYS A 4 6.30 -15.10 12.02
N ALA A 5 5.38 -14.14 11.99
CA ALA A 5 4.77 -13.70 10.74
C ALA A 5 5.85 -13.23 9.75
N THR A 6 5.80 -13.73 8.53
CA THR A 6 6.73 -13.34 7.45
C THR A 6 6.25 -12.02 6.85
N ILE A 7 7.16 -11.20 6.32
CA ILE A 7 6.80 -9.88 5.73
C ILE A 7 5.77 -10.05 4.59
N SER A 8 5.89 -11.14 3.82
CA SER A 8 4.93 -11.51 2.78
C SER A 8 3.51 -11.79 3.31
N ASP A 9 3.37 -12.31 4.52
CA ASP A 9 2.06 -12.59 5.14
C ASP A 9 1.38 -11.28 5.56
N ILE A 10 2.17 -10.30 5.99
CA ILE A 10 1.73 -8.96 6.39
C ILE A 10 1.26 -8.17 5.16
N GLU A 11 2.05 -8.16 4.08
CA GLU A 11 1.68 -7.52 2.80
C GLU A 11 0.35 -8.06 2.26
N THR A 12 0.21 -9.39 2.23
CA THR A 12 -1.00 -10.06 1.74
C THR A 12 -2.22 -9.70 2.59
N SER A 13 -2.08 -9.70 3.92
CA SER A 13 -3.16 -9.34 4.84
C SER A 13 -3.58 -7.88 4.68
N LEU A 14 -2.62 -6.97 4.57
CA LEU A 14 -2.86 -5.55 4.36
C LEU A 14 -3.53 -5.30 3.00
N PHE A 15 -3.14 -6.04 1.96
CA PHE A 15 -3.70 -5.91 0.61
C PHE A 15 -5.19 -6.27 0.54
N ILE A 16 -5.57 -7.37 1.20
CA ILE A 16 -6.97 -7.80 1.28
C ILE A 16 -7.82 -6.74 1.99
N ILE A 17 -7.32 -6.17 3.09
CA ILE A 17 -8.00 -5.12 3.83
C ILE A 17 -8.10 -3.83 2.99
N ALA A 18 -7.02 -3.46 2.31
CA ALA A 18 -6.97 -2.25 1.47
C ALA A 18 -7.97 -2.32 0.31
N LEU A 19 -8.07 -3.48 -0.36
CA LEU A 19 -9.05 -3.72 -1.42
C LEU A 19 -10.49 -3.67 -0.92
N ALA A 20 -10.76 -4.31 0.22
CA ALA A 20 -12.09 -4.28 0.83
C ALA A 20 -12.50 -2.84 1.20
N ALA A 21 -11.60 -2.11 1.86
CA ALA A 21 -11.82 -0.71 2.22
C ALA A 21 -12.02 0.18 0.98
N LEU A 22 -11.28 -0.07 -0.11
CA LEU A 22 -11.41 0.69 -1.35
C LEU A 22 -12.79 0.46 -1.98
N PHE A 23 -13.22 -0.81 -2.06
CA PHE A 23 -14.51 -1.17 -2.63
C PHE A 23 -15.68 -0.60 -1.83
N PHE A 24 -15.62 -0.70 -0.50
CA PHE A 24 -16.64 -0.12 0.37
C PHE A 24 -16.63 1.42 0.31
N GLY A 25 -15.46 2.05 0.37
CA GLY A 25 -15.29 3.51 0.26
C GLY A 25 -15.85 4.05 -1.04
N TRP A 26 -15.61 3.36 -2.15
CA TRP A 26 -16.19 3.69 -3.44
C TRP A 26 -17.72 3.56 -3.44
N LYS A 27 -18.25 2.45 -2.92
CA LYS A 27 -19.70 2.18 -2.87
C LYS A 27 -20.48 3.22 -2.05
N ILE A 28 -19.91 3.69 -0.94
CA ILE A 28 -20.55 4.67 -0.06
C ILE A 28 -20.14 6.12 -0.36
N GLN A 29 -19.37 6.35 -1.42
CA GLN A 29 -18.81 7.66 -1.81
C GLN A 29 -18.07 8.37 -0.64
N SER A 30 -17.45 7.60 0.25
CA SER A 30 -16.72 8.14 1.40
C SER A 30 -15.29 8.44 1.00
N ALA A 31 -15.00 9.71 0.73
CA ALA A 31 -13.65 10.17 0.40
C ALA A 31 -12.61 9.78 1.46
N PRO A 32 -12.86 9.94 2.79
CA PRO A 32 -11.91 9.50 3.81
C PRO A 32 -11.59 8.01 3.74
N LEU A 33 -12.61 7.16 3.50
CA LEU A 33 -12.42 5.72 3.41
C LEU A 33 -11.60 5.38 2.15
N MET A 34 -11.88 6.03 1.03
CA MET A 34 -11.15 5.87 -0.22
C MET A 34 -9.66 6.28 -0.09
N TYR A 35 -9.38 7.42 0.56
CA TYR A 35 -8.01 7.88 0.79
C TYR A 35 -7.24 6.96 1.73
N SER A 36 -7.88 6.47 2.79
CA SER A 36 -7.25 5.51 3.69
C SER A 36 -6.83 4.23 2.95
N SER A 37 -7.64 3.74 2.01
CA SER A 37 -7.30 2.59 1.17
C SER A 37 -6.09 2.84 0.27
N PHE A 38 -5.98 4.03 -0.34
CA PHE A 38 -4.81 4.40 -1.12
C PHE A 38 -3.53 4.48 -0.28
N LEU A 39 -3.63 5.00 0.95
CA LEU A 39 -2.50 5.00 1.88
C LEU A 39 -2.10 3.57 2.27
N PHE A 40 -3.05 2.68 2.53
CA PHE A 40 -2.77 1.26 2.78
C PHE A 40 -2.06 0.59 1.59
N ILE A 41 -2.51 0.83 0.35
CA ILE A 41 -1.84 0.33 -0.87
C ILE A 41 -0.40 0.87 -0.96
N SER A 42 -0.20 2.14 -0.62
CA SER A 42 1.14 2.76 -0.63
C SER A 42 2.09 2.10 0.38
N VAL A 43 1.58 1.75 1.56
CA VAL A 43 2.36 1.02 2.58
C VAL A 43 2.77 -0.36 2.08
N ILE A 44 1.88 -1.09 1.41
CA ILE A 44 2.19 -2.41 0.85
C ILE A 44 3.29 -2.31 -0.21
N LEU A 45 3.19 -1.33 -1.11
CA LEU A 45 4.23 -1.10 -2.12
C LEU A 45 5.59 -0.74 -1.49
N LEU A 46 5.61 -0.01 -0.37
CA LEU A 46 6.84 0.25 0.37
C LEU A 46 7.40 -1.02 1.03
N LEU A 47 6.55 -1.90 1.56
CA LEU A 47 6.98 -3.19 2.10
C LEU A 47 7.58 -4.07 1.00
N GLU A 48 6.93 -4.15 -0.16
CA GLU A 48 7.47 -4.89 -1.31
C GLU A 48 8.82 -4.29 -1.74
N ALA A 49 8.94 -2.96 -1.75
CA ALA A 49 10.18 -2.28 -2.09
C ALA A 49 11.29 -2.67 -1.10
N VAL A 50 11.00 -2.69 0.21
CA VAL A 50 11.95 -3.16 1.22
C VAL A 50 12.36 -4.62 0.95
N GLN A 51 11.42 -5.50 0.58
CA GLN A 51 11.77 -6.87 0.19
C GLN A 51 12.65 -6.92 -1.06
N ALA A 52 12.36 -6.12 -2.08
CA ALA A 52 13.16 -6.03 -3.30
C ALA A 52 14.59 -5.53 -2.99
N TYR A 53 14.72 -4.53 -2.11
CA TYR A 53 16.01 -4.04 -1.63
C TYR A 53 16.80 -5.15 -0.92
N LEU A 54 16.16 -5.92 -0.04
CA LEU A 54 16.79 -7.06 0.64
C LEU A 54 17.21 -8.17 -0.33
N LYS A 55 16.48 -8.35 -1.44
CA LYS A 55 16.80 -9.29 -2.53
C LYS A 55 17.82 -8.72 -3.53
N LYS A 56 18.32 -7.49 -3.32
CA LYS A 56 19.21 -6.75 -4.24
C LYS A 56 18.61 -6.49 -5.63
N ASP A 57 17.29 -6.54 -5.76
CA ASP A 57 16.60 -6.17 -7.00
C ASP A 57 16.33 -4.66 -7.02
N GLN A 58 17.28 -3.91 -7.57
CA GLN A 58 17.19 -2.45 -7.61
C GLN A 58 16.10 -1.93 -8.56
N TYR A 59 15.77 -2.69 -9.60
CA TYR A 59 14.74 -2.30 -10.55
C TYR A 59 13.36 -2.37 -9.90
N SER A 60 13.04 -3.50 -9.25
CA SER A 60 11.78 -3.69 -8.54
C SER A 60 11.64 -2.71 -7.36
N PHE A 61 12.73 -2.48 -6.61
CA PHE A 61 12.77 -1.48 -5.53
C PHE A 61 12.40 -0.07 -6.04
N SER A 62 13.04 0.39 -7.11
CA SER A 62 12.78 1.72 -7.68
C SER A 62 11.34 1.84 -8.17
N GLN A 63 10.83 0.80 -8.84
CA GLN A 63 9.48 0.79 -9.39
C GLN A 63 8.40 0.83 -8.30
N GLN A 64 8.54 0.01 -7.26
CA GLN A 64 7.58 -0.04 -6.16
C GLN A 64 7.64 1.24 -5.30
N THR A 65 8.83 1.76 -5.04
CA THR A 65 9.00 3.04 -4.32
C THR A 65 8.37 4.20 -5.10
N LEU A 66 8.58 4.27 -6.42
CA LEU A 66 8.00 5.32 -7.25
C LEU A 66 6.46 5.24 -7.28
N ARG A 67 5.90 4.02 -7.37
CA ARG A 67 4.44 3.81 -7.31
C ARG A 67 3.87 4.23 -5.96
N ALA A 68 4.50 3.83 -4.86
CA ALA A 68 4.08 4.24 -3.52
C ALA A 68 4.10 5.76 -3.36
N ALA A 69 5.20 6.40 -3.75
CA ALA A 69 5.35 7.86 -3.71
C ALA A 69 4.29 8.56 -4.57
N GLY A 70 4.01 8.04 -5.77
CA GLY A 70 2.98 8.57 -6.65
C GLY A 70 1.59 8.52 -6.04
N ILE A 71 1.20 7.40 -5.42
CA ILE A 71 -0.10 7.26 -4.76
C ILE A 71 -0.20 8.20 -3.56
N ILE A 72 0.86 8.33 -2.75
CA ILE A 72 0.90 9.27 -1.61
C ILE A 72 0.71 10.71 -2.10
N LEU A 73 1.43 11.12 -3.14
CA LEU A 73 1.33 12.48 -3.69
C LEU A 73 -0.06 12.77 -4.26
N ILE A 74 -0.64 11.83 -5.01
CA ILE A 74 -2.00 11.97 -5.56
C ILE A 74 -3.01 12.06 -4.41
N THR A 75 -2.90 11.18 -3.41
CA THR A 75 -3.81 11.16 -2.25
C THR A 75 -3.71 12.47 -1.46
N ALA A 76 -2.50 12.96 -1.20
CA ALA A 76 -2.28 14.24 -0.54
C ALA A 76 -2.89 15.41 -1.34
N PHE A 77 -2.69 15.46 -2.66
CA PHE A 77 -3.27 16.50 -3.51
C PHE A 77 -4.80 16.56 -3.39
N PHE A 78 -5.48 15.41 -3.34
CA PHE A 78 -6.94 15.35 -3.20
C PHE A 78 -7.45 15.61 -1.78
N ILE A 79 -6.65 15.34 -0.73
CA ILE A 79 -7.04 15.64 0.65
C ILE A 79 -6.96 17.15 0.93
N PHE A 80 -5.93 17.83 0.40
CA PHE A 80 -5.65 19.24 0.68
C PHE A 80 -6.30 20.22 -0.30
N LYS A 81 -7.07 19.73 -1.28
CA LYS A 81 -7.81 20.52 -2.27
C LYS A 81 -9.31 20.37 -2.05
#